data_AF-A0A1V3WK74-F1
#
_entry.id   AF-A0A1V3WK74-F1
#
_cell.length_a   1.000
_cell.length_b   1.000
_cell.length_c   1.000
_cell.angle_alpha   90.00
_cell.angle_beta   90.00
_cell.angle_gamma   90.00
#
_symmetry.space_group_name_H-M   'P 1'
#
loop_
_entity.id
_entity.type
_entity.pdbx_description
1 polymer ?
#
loop_
_entity_poly.entity_id
_entity_poly.type
_entity_poly.pdbx_seq_one_letter_code
_entity_poly.pdbx_strand_id
1 'polypeptide(L)' 'MAEQQKLERVEDTVALGARLGQQLRAGDVVVLSGPLGAGKTVLAKGIAATMDVEGPVTSPTYVLARVHPARRPAVRR' A
#
# COMPACT_ATOMS: atom_id res chain seq x y z
N MET A 1 13.18 3.02 15.81
CA MET A 1 12.19 3.45 16.82
C MET A 1 10.82 3.02 16.31
N ALA A 2 10.01 2.36 17.13
CA ALA A 2 8.66 1.97 16.72
C ALA A 2 7.72 3.15 17.00
N GLU A 3 7.17 3.77 15.95
CA GLU A 3 6.12 4.79 16.06
C GLU A 3 4.77 4.08 16.20
N GLN A 4 3.95 4.50 17.16
CA GLN A 4 2.61 3.96 17.38
C GLN A 4 1.58 5.06 17.14
N GLN A 5 0.66 4.79 16.21
CA GLN A 5 -0.46 5.67 15.90
C GLN A 5 -1.76 4.88 15.95
N LYS A 6 -2.76 5.42 16.66
CA LYS A 6 -4.13 4.88 16.64
C LYS A 6 -4.88 5.46 15.44
N LEU A 7 -5.56 4.60 14.69
CA LEU A 7 -6.37 4.95 13.52
C LEU A 7 -7.79 4.48 13.82
N GLU A 8 -8.74 5.40 13.92
CA GLU A 8 -10.11 5.07 14.35
C GLU A 8 -11.03 4.78 13.17
N ARG A 9 -10.67 5.29 11.99
CA ARG A 9 -11.48 5.17 10.78
C ARG A 9 -10.68 4.58 9.62
N VAL A 10 -11.41 4.08 8.63
CA VAL A 10 -10.82 3.50 7.42
C VAL A 10 -10.04 4.56 6.66
N GLU A 11 -10.55 5.79 6.62
CA GLU A 11 -9.93 6.95 5.97
C GLU A 11 -8.57 7.28 6.58
N ASP A 12 -8.41 7.11 7.90
CA ASP A 12 -7.13 7.33 8.60
C ASP A 12 -6.08 6.34 8.11
N THR A 13 -6.48 5.08 7.90
CA THR A 13 -5.59 4.02 7.35
C THR A 13 -5.20 4.31 5.90
N VAL A 14 -6.14 4.81 5.10
CA VAL A 14 -5.86 5.21 3.71
C VAL A 14 -4.89 6.39 3.69
N ALA A 15 -5.11 7.40 4.53
CA ALA A 15 -4.24 8.57 4.64
C ALA A 15 -2.82 8.21 5.11
N LEU A 16 -2.69 7.30 6.08
CA LEU A 16 -1.40 6.75 6.49
C LEU A 16 -0.71 6.03 5.33
N GLY A 17 -1.45 5.18 4.60
CA GLY A 17 -0.93 4.47 3.43
C GLY A 17 -0.40 5.44 2.37
N ALA A 18 -1.12 6.52 2.09
CA ALA A 18 -0.69 7.53 1.12
C ALA A 18 0.59 8.25 1.58
N ARG A 19 0.67 8.65 2.86
CA ARG A 19 1.88 9.27 3.43
C ARG A 19 3.09 8.34 3.33
N LEU A 20 2.90 7.05 3.62
CA LEU A 20 3.95 6.04 3.50
C LEU A 20 4.37 5.88 2.02
N GLY A 21 3.40 5.73 1.12
CA GLY A 21 3.63 5.54 -0.31
C GLY A 21 4.46 6.65 -0.96
N GLN A 22 4.25 7.90 -0.56
CA GLN A 22 5.05 9.05 -1.02
C GLN A 22 6.53 9.00 -0.59
N GLN A 23 6.85 8.24 0.45
CA GLN A 23 8.22 8.13 0.97
C GLN A 23 8.95 6.90 0.41
N LEU A 24 8.22 5.92 -0.11
CA LEU A 24 8.78 4.69 -0.66
C LEU A 24 9.55 4.95 -1.95
N ARG A 25 10.61 4.17 -2.14
CA ARG A 25 11.50 4.20 -3.29
C ARG A 25 11.57 2.82 -3.94
N ALA A 26 12.07 2.80 -5.16
CA ALA A 26 12.34 1.54 -5.86
C ALA A 26 13.30 0.68 -5.02
N GLY A 27 12.91 -0.57 -4.75
CA GLY A 27 13.67 -1.52 -3.95
C GLY A 27 13.20 -1.65 -2.49
N ASP A 28 12.35 -0.74 -2.00
CA ASP A 28 11.80 -0.85 -0.65
C ASP A 28 10.83 -2.03 -0.51
N VAL A 29 10.85 -2.66 0.66
CA VAL A 29 9.95 -3.77 1.01
C VAL A 29 9.14 -3.40 2.25
N VAL A 30 7.82 -3.39 2.12
CA VAL A 30 6.89 -3.12 3.22
C VAL A 30 6.21 -4.43 3.63
N VAL A 31 6.39 -4.83 4.89
CA VAL A 31 5.73 -6.02 5.46
C VAL A 31 4.57 -5.60 6.34
N LEU A 32 3.36 -6.06 6.03
CA LEU A 32 2.16 -5.81 6.82
C LEU A 32 1.79 -7.04 7.63
N SER A 33 1.81 -6.91 8.96
CA SER A 33 1.46 -7.99 9.89
C SER A 33 0.23 -7.62 10.72
N GLY A 34 -0.61 -8.61 10.99
CA GLY A 34 -1.82 -8.45 11.80
C GLY A 34 -2.90 -9.47 11.44
N PRO A 35 -3.92 -9.63 12.30
CA PRO A 35 -4.99 -10.60 12.10
C PRO A 35 -5.86 -10.30 10.86
N LEU A 36 -6.73 -11.25 10.50
CA LEU A 36 -7.76 -11.00 9.49
C LEU A 36 -8.61 -9.79 9.89
N GLY A 37 -8.95 -8.93 8.93
CA GLY A 37 -9.71 -7.71 9.21
C GLY A 37 -8.90 -6.54 9.79
N ALA A 38 -7.61 -6.71 10.08
CA ALA A 38 -6.76 -5.63 10.64
C ALA A 38 -6.48 -4.43 9.72
N GLY A 39 -7.14 -4.31 8.57
CA GLY A 39 -6.96 -3.17 7.66
C GLY A 39 -5.73 -3.24 6.73
N LYS A 40 -4.98 -4.35 6.71
CA LYS A 40 -3.79 -4.52 5.82
C LYS A 40 -4.06 -4.15 4.35
N THR A 41 -5.17 -4.63 3.79
CA THR A 41 -5.56 -4.34 2.40
C THR A 41 -5.95 -2.88 2.21
N VAL A 42 -6.54 -2.24 3.22
CA VAL A 42 -6.88 -0.80 3.18
C VAL A 42 -5.61 0.04 3.13
N LEU A 43 -4.61 -0.31 3.95
CA LEU A 43 -3.31 0.36 3.94
C LEU A 43 -2.60 0.18 2.60
N ALA A 44 -2.57 -1.03 2.04
CA ALA A 44 -1.98 -1.30 0.72
C ALA A 44 -2.64 -0.47 -0.40
N LYS A 45 -3.97 -0.27 -0.35
CA LYS A 45 -4.68 0.62 -1.27
C LYS A 45 -4.24 2.08 -1.10
N GLY A 46 -4.10 2.55 0.13
CA GLY A 46 -3.60 3.90 0.42
C GLY A 46 -2.21 4.14 -0.16
N ILE A 47 -1.30 3.17 0.00
CA ILE A 47 0.05 3.21 -0.61
C ILE A 47 -0.07 3.32 -2.14
N ALA A 48 -0.80 2.39 -2.75
CA ALA A 48 -0.92 2.31 -4.20
C ALA A 48 -1.56 3.55 -4.85
N ALA A 49 -2.44 4.26 -4.13
CA ALA A 49 -3.07 5.49 -4.59
C ALA A 49 -2.05 6.59 -4.94
N THR A 50 -0.83 6.51 -4.41
CA THR A 50 0.25 7.47 -4.67
C THR A 50 1.21 7.04 -5.78
N MET A 51 1.09 5.81 -6.27
CA MET A 51 2.04 5.18 -7.19
C MET A 51 1.57 5.15 -8.66
N ASP A 52 0.40 5.73 -8.97
CA ASP A 52 -0.22 5.73 -10.31
C ASP A 52 -0.20 4.35 -11.00
N VAL A 53 -0.67 3.33 -10.27
CA VAL A 53 -0.74 1.96 -10.79
C VAL A 53 -2.00 1.70 -11.60
N GLU A 54 -1.94 0.69 -12.47
CA GLU A 54 -3.08 0.22 -13.25
C GLU A 54 -4.01 -0.69 -12.45
N GLY A 55 -5.31 -0.45 -12.63
CA GLY A 55 -6.36 -1.27 -12.04
C GLY A 55 -6.50 -1.13 -10.52
N PRO A 56 -7.51 -1.79 -9.93
CA PRO A 56 -7.75 -1.74 -8.50
C PRO A 56 -6.78 -2.65 -7.73
N VAL A 57 -6.28 -2.17 -6.58
CA VAL A 57 -5.53 -2.99 -5.63
C VAL A 57 -6.50 -3.73 -4.71
N THR A 58 -6.51 -5.05 -4.81
CA THR A 58 -7.38 -5.94 -4.03
C THR A 58 -6.58 -7.07 -3.39
N SER A 59 -7.16 -7.73 -2.38
CA SER A 59 -6.50 -8.87 -1.75
C SER A 59 -6.33 -10.01 -2.77
N PRO A 60 -5.13 -10.60 -2.89
CA PRO A 60 -4.92 -11.76 -3.73
C PRO A 60 -5.43 -13.03 -3.03
N THR A 61 -6.75 -13.14 -2.81
CA THR A 61 -7.33 -14.22 -1.99
C THR A 61 -7.09 -15.63 -2.55
N TYR A 62 -7.02 -15.76 -3.88
CA TYR A 62 -6.85 -17.05 -4.57
C TYR A 62 -5.51 -17.19 -5.31
N VAL A 63 -4.65 -16.17 -5.23
CA VAL A 63 -3.35 -16.15 -5.91
C VAL A 63 -2.27 -15.75 -4.90
N LEU A 64 -1.03 -16.22 -5.06
CA LEU A 64 0.02 -15.89 -4.10
C LEU A 64 0.39 -14.40 -4.13
N ALA A 65 0.40 -13.79 -5.32
CA ALA A 65 0.77 -12.39 -5.51
C ALA A 65 0.04 -11.78 -6.70
N ARG A 66 -0.11 -10.45 -6.66
CA ARG A 66 -0.54 -9.62 -7.78
C ARG A 66 0.51 -8.54 -8.03
N VAL A 67 0.83 -8.33 -9.30
CA VAL A 67 1.68 -7.23 -9.73
C VAL A 67 0.76 -6.14 -10.29
N HIS A 68 0.95 -4.91 -9.82
CA HIS A 68 0.23 -3.73 -10.30
C HIS A 68 1.21 -2.87 -11.11
N PRO A 69 1.16 -2.91 -12.45
CA PRO A 69 2.06 -2.12 -13.29
C PRO A 69 1.82 -0.63 -13.06
N ALA A 70 2.87 0.18 -13.15
CA ALA A 70 2.70 1.63 -13.22
C ALA A 70 2.05 2.00 -14.56
N ARG A 71 1.09 2.93 -14.54
CA ARG A 71 0.42 3.43 -15.74
C ARG A 71 1.38 4.14 -16.70
N ARG A 72 2.48 4.68 -16.16
CA ARG A 72 3.58 5.21 -16.94
C ARG A 72 4.86 4.44 -16.62
N PRO A 73 5.59 3.96 -17.64
CA PRO A 73 6.89 3.34 -17.40
C PRO A 73 7.81 4.36 -16.74
N ALA A 74 8.49 3.95 -15.66
CA ALA A 74 9.52 4.76 -15.05
C ALA A 74 10.62 4.99 -16.09
N VAL A 75 10.82 6.24 -16.51
CA VAL A 75 11.97 6.61 -17.35
C VAL A 75 13.19 6.39 -16.47
N ARG A 76 14.02 5.38 -16.80
CA ARG A 76 15.33 5.19 -16.17
C ARG A 76 16.11 6.50 -16.35
N ARG A 77 16.31 7.23 -15.27
CA ARG A 77 17.37 8.26 -15.21
C ARG A 77 18.69 7.59 -14.86
#